data_AF-A0A958JKT6-F1
#
_entry.id   AF-A0A958JKT6-F1
#
_cell.length_a   1.000
_cell.length_b   1.000
_cell.length_c   1.000
_cell.angle_alpha   90.00
_cell.angle_beta   90.00
_cell.angle_gamma   90.00
#
_symmetry.space_group_name_H-M   'P 1'
#
loop_
_entity.id
_entity.type
_entity.pdbx_description
1 polymer ?
#
loop_
_entity_poly.entity_id
_entity_poly.type
_entity_poly.pdbx_seq_one_letter_code
_entity_poly.pdbx_strand_id
1 'polypeptide(L)'
;MMKLQTKMVIFLILFMFLQACFIEKENAGSATQISFSSEVLDVFSANCTTSCHSGGAPAGALSLLAADSSITAVYTNLQSGAYLDTTDPDQSTLLLQASNADSGDPHGGGESISSGSSEYALLKNWMLQGAFNDDCTPTPSVSLGTDLAPIFSANCIGSGCHQSGGVDPILDANLFTNIDGADVINNAVPRNSALLRNPLGESSHPVTVFTDENVANWRSMYCWIVQGAQDN
;
A
#
# COMPACT_ATOMS: atom_id res chain seq x y z
N MET A 1 -9.14 -48.62 45.35
CA MET A 1 -9.71 -47.52 44.53
C MET A 1 -8.75 -46.33 44.40
N MET A 2 -7.46 -46.55 44.06
CA MET A 2 -6.47 -45.44 44.00
C MET A 2 -5.40 -45.65 42.91
N LYS A 3 -5.79 -46.22 41.77
CA LYS A 3 -4.89 -46.37 40.59
C LYS A 3 -5.50 -45.81 39.30
N LEU A 4 -6.79 -45.46 39.30
CA LEU A 4 -7.50 -44.97 38.11
C LEU A 4 -7.44 -43.44 37.97
N GLN A 5 -7.28 -42.69 39.07
CA GLN A 5 -7.25 -41.22 39.03
C GLN A 5 -5.92 -40.63 38.56
N THR A 6 -4.79 -41.34 38.76
CA THR A 6 -3.47 -40.82 38.36
C THR A 6 -3.24 -40.88 36.85
N LYS A 7 -3.80 -41.87 36.15
CA LYS A 7 -3.69 -41.97 34.68
C LYS A 7 -4.52 -40.92 33.95
N MET A 8 -5.65 -40.52 34.53
CA MET A 8 -6.57 -39.55 33.93
C MET A 8 -6.05 -38.12 34.03
N VAL A 9 -5.32 -37.79 35.10
CA VAL A 9 -4.67 -36.46 35.26
C VAL A 9 -3.45 -36.30 34.36
N ILE A 10 -2.67 -37.37 34.13
CA ILE A 10 -1.51 -37.33 33.22
C ILE A 10 -1.94 -37.15 31.76
N PHE A 11 -3.08 -37.73 31.36
CA PHE A 11 -3.61 -37.56 30.00
C PHE A 11 -4.20 -36.15 29.77
N LEU A 12 -4.79 -35.53 30.80
CA LEU A 12 -5.32 -34.16 30.73
C LEU A 12 -4.20 -33.09 30.72
N ILE A 13 -3.09 -33.31 31.42
CA ILE A 13 -1.94 -32.38 31.40
C ILE A 13 -1.20 -32.47 30.06
N LEU A 14 -1.06 -33.67 29.47
CA LEU A 14 -0.40 -33.84 28.17
C LEU A 14 -1.19 -33.22 27.00
N PHE A 15 -2.52 -33.12 27.11
CA PHE A 15 -3.37 -32.46 26.11
C PHE A 15 -3.33 -30.92 26.22
N MET A 16 -3.02 -30.39 27.41
CA MET A 16 -2.94 -28.96 27.68
C MET A 16 -1.61 -28.33 27.22
N PHE A 17 -0.55 -29.13 27.06
CA PHE A 17 0.74 -28.67 26.54
C PHE A 17 0.89 -28.73 25.01
N LEU A 18 -0.03 -29.38 24.27
CA LEU A 18 -0.02 -29.37 22.80
C LEU A 18 -0.76 -28.18 22.17
N GLN A 19 -1.54 -27.41 22.95
CA GLN A 19 -2.23 -26.23 22.43
C GLN A 19 -1.42 -24.92 22.56
N ALA A 20 -0.29 -24.93 23.29
CA ALA A 20 0.55 -23.75 23.45
C ALA A 20 1.45 -23.46 22.23
N CYS A 21 1.43 -24.30 21.19
CA CYS A 21 2.14 -24.08 19.92
C CYS A 21 1.21 -23.77 18.75
N PHE A 22 -0.08 -23.55 19.03
CA PHE A 22 -0.96 -22.81 18.12
C PHE A 22 -1.03 -21.38 18.62
N ILE A 23 0.10 -20.66 18.53
CA ILE A 23 -0.01 -19.26 18.16
C ILE A 23 -0.50 -19.34 16.72
N GLU A 24 -1.83 -19.32 16.54
CA GLU A 24 -2.39 -18.87 15.30
C GLU A 24 -1.66 -17.57 15.00
N LYS A 25 -0.95 -17.57 13.87
CA LYS A 25 -0.45 -16.36 13.25
C LYS A 25 -1.70 -15.51 13.00
N GLU A 26 -2.14 -14.78 14.02
CA GLU A 26 -3.27 -13.89 13.92
C GLU A 26 -2.91 -12.89 12.84
N ASN A 27 -3.58 -13.10 11.71
CA ASN A 27 -3.79 -12.21 10.60
C ASN A 27 -2.96 -10.91 10.62
N ALA A 28 -1.66 -11.01 10.33
CA ALA A 28 -0.82 -9.89 9.92
C ALA A 28 -1.19 -9.41 8.49
N GLY A 29 -2.48 -9.37 8.19
CA GLY A 29 -3.06 -9.11 6.87
C GLY A 29 -4.35 -8.28 6.91
N SER A 30 -4.67 -7.64 8.04
CA SER A 30 -5.87 -6.81 8.19
C SER A 30 -5.63 -5.54 9.01
N ALA A 31 -4.47 -4.93 8.90
CA ALA A 31 -4.44 -3.48 9.06
C ALA A 31 -4.99 -2.90 7.76
N THR A 32 -6.11 -2.18 7.83
CA THR A 32 -6.61 -1.41 6.69
C THR A 32 -5.47 -0.53 6.15
N GLN A 33 -5.25 -0.57 4.84
CA GLN A 33 -4.27 0.28 4.18
C GLN A 33 -4.60 1.75 4.48
N ILE A 34 -3.64 2.52 4.97
CA ILE A 34 -3.80 3.95 5.21
C ILE A 34 -3.80 4.66 3.87
N SER A 35 -4.83 5.48 3.65
CA SER A 35 -5.07 6.22 2.43
C SER A 35 -4.21 7.48 2.37
N PHE A 36 -3.41 7.63 1.32
CA PHE A 36 -2.71 8.87 1.08
C PHE A 36 -3.71 10.00 0.76
N SER A 37 -4.62 9.71 -0.16
CA SER A 37 -5.54 10.69 -0.74
C SER A 37 -6.62 11.19 0.23
N SER A 38 -7.00 10.40 1.25
CA SER A 38 -8.07 10.75 2.18
C SER A 38 -7.68 10.84 3.66
N GLU A 39 -6.56 10.24 4.08
CA GLU A 39 -6.13 10.31 5.50
C GLU A 39 -4.84 11.14 5.66
N VAL A 40 -3.81 10.86 4.86
CA VAL A 40 -2.53 11.58 4.95
C VAL A 40 -2.66 13.03 4.51
N LEU A 41 -3.37 13.29 3.41
CA LEU A 41 -3.63 14.66 2.96
C LEU A 41 -4.46 15.47 3.95
N ASP A 42 -5.34 14.83 4.72
CA ASP A 42 -6.11 15.49 5.79
C ASP A 42 -5.19 15.91 6.94
N VAL A 43 -4.23 15.06 7.33
CA VAL A 43 -3.20 15.42 8.32
C VAL A 43 -2.37 16.61 7.84
N PHE A 44 -1.91 16.61 6.58
CA PHE A 44 -1.17 17.76 6.03
C PHE A 44 -2.00 19.02 5.99
N SER A 45 -3.24 18.92 5.52
CA SER A 45 -4.17 20.05 5.44
C SER A 45 -4.40 20.67 6.81
N ALA A 46 -4.62 19.86 7.85
CA ALA A 46 -4.86 20.32 9.20
C ALA A 46 -3.62 20.94 9.87
N ASN A 47 -2.43 20.36 9.68
CA ASN A 47 -1.26 20.68 10.51
C ASN A 47 -0.17 21.48 9.81
N CYS A 48 -0.07 21.42 8.48
CA CYS A 48 1.10 21.92 7.75
C CYS A 48 0.77 23.06 6.77
N THR A 49 -0.44 23.06 6.22
CA THR A 49 -0.79 23.97 5.11
C THR A 49 -1.12 25.39 5.55
N THR A 50 -1.41 25.63 6.84
CA THR A 50 -1.77 26.96 7.33
C THR A 50 -0.57 27.91 7.20
N SER A 51 -0.58 28.71 6.13
CA SER A 51 0.39 29.78 5.79
C SER A 51 1.81 29.36 5.35
N CYS A 52 2.24 28.11 5.55
CA CYS A 52 3.62 27.69 5.23
C CYS A 52 3.70 26.76 4.00
N HIS A 53 3.04 25.61 4.01
CA HIS A 53 3.13 24.63 2.92
C HIS A 53 1.95 24.68 1.95
N SER A 54 1.50 25.89 1.60
CA SER A 54 0.44 26.13 0.62
C SER A 54 0.63 27.44 -0.16
N GLY A 55 -0.18 27.65 -1.19
CA GLY A 55 -0.20 28.83 -2.04
C GLY A 55 0.92 28.86 -3.09
N GLY A 56 1.11 30.02 -3.72
CA GLY A 56 2.05 30.18 -4.84
C GLY A 56 3.53 30.29 -4.45
N ALA A 57 3.85 30.33 -3.16
CA ALA A 57 5.22 30.44 -2.64
C ALA A 57 5.38 29.69 -1.30
N PRO A 58 5.20 28.36 -1.29
CA PRO A 58 5.27 27.58 -0.07
C PRO A 58 6.71 27.54 0.48
N ALA A 59 6.83 27.44 1.81
CA ALA A 59 8.08 27.27 2.52
C ALA A 59 8.84 26.04 1.98
N GLY A 60 10.15 26.20 1.77
CA GLY A 60 10.99 25.14 1.20
C GLY A 60 10.59 24.71 -0.22
N ALA A 61 9.77 25.50 -0.94
CA ALA A 61 9.16 25.13 -2.21
C ALA A 61 8.32 23.83 -2.17
N LEU A 62 7.86 23.43 -0.98
CA LEU A 62 7.05 22.24 -0.77
C LEU A 62 5.60 22.64 -0.48
N SER A 63 4.70 22.51 -1.47
CA SER A 63 3.25 22.56 -1.21
C SER A 63 2.76 21.16 -0.82
N LEU A 64 2.04 21.10 0.30
CA LEU A 64 1.36 19.89 0.80
C LEU A 64 -0.16 19.98 0.62
N LEU A 65 -0.65 21.05 -0.01
CA LEU A 65 -2.06 21.24 -0.29
C LEU A 65 -2.38 20.77 -1.71
N ALA A 66 -3.17 19.69 -1.84
CA ALA A 66 -3.54 19.14 -3.14
C ALA A 66 -4.27 20.16 -4.04
N ALA A 67 -5.00 21.11 -3.45
CA ALA A 67 -5.70 22.17 -4.18
C ALA A 67 -4.76 23.13 -4.95
N ASP A 68 -3.49 23.23 -4.57
CA ASP A 68 -2.52 24.09 -5.26
C ASP A 68 -1.96 23.45 -6.54
N SER A 69 -1.91 22.12 -6.63
CA SER A 69 -1.17 21.42 -7.70
C SER A 69 -1.83 20.12 -8.17
N SER A 70 -1.97 19.15 -7.27
CA SER A 70 -2.79 17.91 -7.36
C SER A 70 -2.32 16.95 -6.26
N ILE A 71 -3.09 15.91 -5.99
CA ILE A 71 -2.68 14.84 -5.07
C ILE A 71 -1.38 14.17 -5.56
N THR A 72 -1.32 13.83 -6.86
CA THR A 72 -0.14 13.24 -7.49
C THR A 72 1.09 14.17 -7.37
N ALA A 73 0.95 15.48 -7.55
CA ALA A 73 2.07 16.41 -7.42
C ALA A 73 2.60 16.50 -5.98
N VAL A 74 1.71 16.55 -4.97
CA VAL A 74 2.11 16.51 -3.55
C VAL A 74 2.92 15.24 -3.28
N TYR A 75 2.44 14.09 -3.74
CA TYR A 75 3.13 12.82 -3.57
C TYR A 75 4.50 12.77 -4.25
N THR A 76 4.59 13.19 -5.52
CA THR A 76 5.86 13.25 -6.25
C THR A 76 6.88 14.17 -5.58
N ASN A 77 6.43 15.30 -5.01
CA ASN A 77 7.31 16.21 -4.27
C ASN A 77 7.85 15.58 -2.98
N LEU A 78 7.03 14.80 -2.27
CA LEU A 78 7.47 14.07 -1.08
C LEU A 78 8.56 13.05 -1.40
N GLN A 79 8.39 12.28 -2.48
CA GLN A 79 9.37 11.29 -2.93
C GLN A 79 10.66 11.94 -3.45
N SER A 80 10.53 12.91 -4.37
CA SER A 80 11.69 13.52 -5.02
C SER A 80 12.53 14.38 -4.08
N GLY A 81 11.92 14.94 -3.04
CA GLY A 81 12.63 15.63 -1.96
C GLY A 81 13.21 14.72 -0.88
N ALA A 82 13.08 13.39 -1.02
CA ALA A 82 13.53 12.40 -0.04
C ALA A 82 13.00 12.70 1.38
N TYR A 83 11.73 13.12 1.48
CA TYR A 83 11.09 13.43 2.76
C TYR A 83 10.65 12.19 3.52
N LEU A 84 10.61 11.04 2.85
CA LEU A 84 10.05 9.78 3.33
C LEU A 84 11.15 8.73 3.40
N ASP A 85 11.31 8.12 4.57
CA ASP A 85 12.06 6.88 4.78
C ASP A 85 11.05 5.80 5.17
N THR A 86 10.76 4.90 4.23
CA THR A 86 9.80 3.81 4.44
C THR A 86 10.41 2.63 5.22
N THR A 87 11.72 2.64 5.46
CA THR A 87 12.42 1.60 6.25
C THR A 87 12.53 1.99 7.71
N ASP A 88 12.84 3.26 7.98
CA ASP A 88 12.88 3.85 9.31
C ASP A 88 12.10 5.19 9.34
N PRO A 89 10.76 5.14 9.45
CA PRO A 89 9.95 6.36 9.36
C PRO A 89 10.27 7.41 10.41
N ASP A 90 10.77 7.04 11.59
CA ASP A 90 11.17 8.01 12.63
C ASP A 90 12.38 8.85 12.18
N GLN A 91 13.14 8.40 11.17
CA GLN A 91 14.24 9.15 10.53
C GLN A 91 13.80 9.91 9.27
N SER A 92 12.53 9.82 8.88
CA SER A 92 12.00 10.60 7.75
C SER A 92 12.11 12.09 8.06
N THR A 93 12.65 12.87 7.13
CA THR A 93 12.67 14.35 7.21
C THR A 93 11.28 14.90 7.53
N LEU A 94 10.22 14.31 6.95
CA LEU A 94 8.84 14.67 7.25
C LEU A 94 8.50 14.59 8.74
N LEU A 95 8.81 13.48 9.43
CA LEU A 95 8.48 13.29 10.85
C LEU A 95 9.43 14.07 11.77
N LEU A 96 10.72 14.13 11.44
CA LEU A 96 11.70 14.90 12.21
C LEU A 96 11.36 16.38 12.21
N GLN A 97 11.02 16.96 11.04
CA GLN A 97 10.60 18.36 10.91
C GLN A 97 9.23 18.60 11.56
N ALA A 98 8.25 17.71 11.34
CA ALA A 98 6.90 17.88 11.91
C ALA A 98 6.89 17.89 13.44
N SER A 99 7.67 17.01 14.07
CA SER A 99 7.85 16.96 15.53
C SER A 99 8.95 17.89 16.07
N ASN A 100 9.65 18.57 15.16
CA ASN A 100 10.80 19.42 15.48
C ASN A 100 11.85 18.71 16.36
N ALA A 101 12.07 17.42 16.11
CA ALA A 101 12.89 16.54 16.94
C ALA A 101 14.38 16.61 16.62
N ASP A 102 14.76 17.10 15.43
CA ASP A 102 16.16 17.33 15.08
C ASP A 102 16.61 18.72 15.55
N SER A 103 17.40 18.77 16.62
CA SER A 103 17.96 20.01 17.13
C SER A 103 19.02 20.65 16.22
N GLY A 104 19.60 19.88 15.28
CA GLY A 104 20.57 20.36 14.29
C GLY A 104 19.93 20.96 13.05
N ASP A 105 18.67 20.60 12.76
CA ASP A 105 17.86 21.12 11.66
C ASP A 105 16.41 21.39 12.13
N PRO A 106 16.21 22.36 13.04
CA PRO A 106 14.88 22.64 13.57
C PRO A 106 13.98 23.25 12.50
N HIS A 107 12.73 22.79 12.46
CA HIS A 107 11.71 23.32 11.57
C HIS A 107 11.37 24.76 11.94
N GLY A 108 11.47 25.69 10.98
CA GLY A 108 11.25 27.11 11.22
C GLY A 108 9.84 27.47 11.72
N GLY A 109 8.85 26.62 11.45
CA GLY A 109 7.48 26.73 11.97
C GLY A 109 7.29 26.18 13.39
N GLY A 110 8.32 25.56 13.98
CA GLY A 110 8.25 24.84 15.24
C GLY A 110 7.62 23.44 15.11
N GLU A 111 7.28 22.85 16.26
CA GLU A 111 6.54 21.58 16.34
C GLU A 111 5.12 21.79 15.78
N SER A 112 4.81 21.05 14.72
CA SER A 112 3.49 21.00 14.08
C SER A 112 2.69 19.79 14.58
N ILE A 113 3.36 18.63 14.71
CA ILE A 113 2.77 17.37 15.14
C ILE A 113 3.70 16.71 16.16
N SER A 114 3.23 16.51 17.39
CA SER A 114 4.02 15.84 18.42
C SER A 114 4.21 14.35 18.12
N SER A 115 5.39 13.79 18.46
CA SER A 115 5.73 12.37 18.22
C SER A 115 4.84 11.38 18.97
N GLY A 116 4.11 11.83 20.00
CA GLY A 116 3.11 11.03 20.73
C GLY A 116 1.67 11.14 20.20
N SER A 117 1.43 11.90 19.14
CA SER A 117 0.08 12.14 18.60
C SER A 117 -0.42 11.01 17.68
N SER A 118 -1.74 10.97 17.48
CA SER A 118 -2.39 10.07 16.53
C SER A 118 -1.97 10.34 15.08
N GLU A 119 -1.78 11.60 14.73
CA GLU A 119 -1.40 12.08 13.41
C GLU A 119 0.03 11.62 13.07
N TYR A 120 0.96 11.73 14.02
CA TYR A 120 2.30 11.20 13.87
C TYR A 120 2.27 9.68 13.65
N ALA A 121 1.50 8.96 14.47
CA ALA A 121 1.33 7.51 14.34
C ALA A 121 0.73 7.12 12.98
N LEU A 122 -0.24 7.89 12.47
CA LEU A 122 -0.85 7.68 11.16
C LEU A 122 0.20 7.83 10.04
N LEU A 123 0.94 8.94 10.01
CA LEU A 123 1.99 9.18 9.01
C LEU A 123 3.08 8.11 9.08
N LYS A 124 3.54 7.76 10.29
CA LYS A 124 4.50 6.69 10.52
C LYS A 124 4.00 5.35 9.98
N ASN A 125 2.77 4.96 10.30
CA ASN A 125 2.19 3.70 9.85
C ASN A 125 1.98 3.68 8.34
N TRP A 126 1.60 4.81 7.73
CA TRP A 126 1.52 4.93 6.28
C TRP A 126 2.89 4.69 5.62
N MET A 127 3.97 5.27 6.17
CA MET A 127 5.33 5.02 5.68
C MET A 127 5.79 3.58 5.90
N LEU A 128 5.45 2.95 7.03
CA LEU A 128 5.69 1.51 7.25
C LEU A 128 4.93 0.62 6.27
N GLN A 129 3.81 1.10 5.72
CA GLN A 129 3.05 0.44 4.66
C GLN A 129 3.57 0.77 3.26
N GLY A 130 4.77 1.36 3.15
CA GLY A 130 5.42 1.70 1.89
C GLY A 130 5.11 3.11 1.38
N ALA A 131 4.42 3.93 2.18
CA ALA A 131 3.98 5.27 1.78
C ALA A 131 3.14 5.28 0.49
N PHE A 132 2.31 4.27 0.28
CA PHE A 132 1.56 4.10 -0.97
C PHE A 132 0.64 5.28 -1.30
N ASN A 133 0.66 5.72 -2.55
CA ASN A 133 -0.32 6.66 -3.11
C ASN A 133 -1.52 5.92 -3.69
N ASP A 134 -2.67 5.99 -3.03
CA ASP A 134 -3.91 5.33 -3.45
C ASP A 134 -4.82 6.19 -4.34
N ASP A 135 -4.38 7.39 -4.75
CA ASP A 135 -5.16 8.30 -5.57
C ASP A 135 -5.44 7.74 -6.97
N CYS A 136 -6.70 7.68 -7.39
CA CYS A 136 -7.09 7.35 -8.78
C CYS A 136 -7.87 8.51 -9.42
N THR A 137 -7.63 9.75 -9.01
CA THR A 137 -8.39 10.92 -9.45
C THR A 137 -7.56 11.93 -10.25
N PRO A 138 -8.15 12.59 -11.25
CA PRO A 138 -9.34 12.19 -11.99
C PRO A 138 -8.92 11.20 -13.09
N THR A 139 -8.75 9.91 -12.78
CA THR A 139 -8.55 8.93 -13.84
C THR A 139 -9.90 8.73 -14.54
N PRO A 140 -10.00 8.90 -15.88
CA PRO A 140 -11.12 8.38 -16.64
C PRO A 140 -11.38 6.91 -16.28
N SER A 141 -12.57 6.40 -16.56
CA SER A 141 -12.81 4.96 -16.41
C SER A 141 -11.72 4.20 -17.16
N VAL A 142 -10.95 3.39 -16.45
CA VAL A 142 -9.92 2.52 -17.03
C VAL A 142 -10.65 1.33 -17.66
N SER A 143 -10.38 1.09 -18.94
CA SER A 143 -10.98 0.00 -19.71
C SER A 143 -10.09 -1.24 -19.69
N LEU A 144 -10.67 -2.40 -19.39
CA LEU A 144 -9.95 -3.67 -19.47
C LEU A 144 -9.44 -3.93 -20.89
N GLY A 145 -10.29 -3.70 -21.89
CA GLY A 145 -9.95 -3.95 -23.30
C GLY A 145 -8.98 -2.91 -23.89
N THR A 146 -9.19 -1.63 -23.59
CA THR A 146 -8.44 -0.53 -24.22
C THR A 146 -7.14 -0.23 -23.49
N ASP A 147 -7.17 -0.19 -22.15
CA ASP A 147 -6.03 0.28 -21.35
C ASP A 147 -5.20 -0.89 -20.82
N LEU A 148 -5.84 -1.96 -20.32
CA LEU A 148 -5.13 -3.06 -19.66
C LEU A 148 -4.69 -4.18 -20.61
N ALA A 149 -5.49 -4.54 -21.61
CA ALA A 149 -5.11 -5.62 -22.54
C ALA A 149 -3.76 -5.37 -23.25
N PRO A 150 -3.40 -4.14 -23.67
CA PRO A 150 -2.06 -3.85 -24.18
C PRO A 150 -0.95 -4.04 -23.13
N ILE A 151 -1.21 -3.69 -21.86
CA ILE A 151 -0.26 -3.89 -20.75
C ILE A 151 0.00 -5.38 -20.56
N PHE A 152 -1.05 -6.21 -20.48
CA PHE A 152 -0.93 -7.65 -20.35
C PHE A 152 -0.22 -8.29 -21.54
N SER A 153 -0.54 -7.84 -22.75
CA SER A 153 0.10 -8.33 -23.98
C SER A 153 1.60 -8.05 -23.99
N ALA A 154 2.00 -6.85 -23.61
CA ALA A 154 3.40 -6.44 -23.62
C ALA A 154 4.22 -7.06 -22.48
N ASN A 155 3.64 -7.16 -21.27
CA ASN A 155 4.41 -7.44 -20.05
C ASN A 155 4.19 -8.84 -19.47
N CYS A 156 3.11 -9.53 -19.84
CA CYS A 156 2.73 -10.82 -19.23
C CYS A 156 2.69 -11.95 -20.28
N ILE A 157 2.07 -11.68 -21.43
CA ILE A 157 1.99 -12.62 -22.56
C ILE A 157 3.31 -12.63 -23.35
N GLY A 158 3.91 -11.46 -23.60
CA GLY A 158 5.15 -11.33 -24.37
C GLY A 158 6.33 -12.15 -23.82
N SER A 159 6.33 -12.40 -22.51
CA SER A 159 7.31 -13.26 -21.81
C SER A 159 7.02 -14.77 -21.97
N GLY A 160 5.87 -15.12 -22.54
CA GLY A 160 5.44 -16.49 -22.83
C GLY A 160 4.78 -17.24 -21.67
N CYS A 161 4.58 -16.60 -20.51
CA CYS A 161 4.05 -17.26 -19.32
C CYS A 161 2.52 -17.29 -19.28
N HIS A 162 1.85 -16.16 -19.48
CA HIS A 162 0.40 -16.03 -19.33
C HIS A 162 -0.38 -16.15 -20.67
N GLN A 163 0.14 -16.92 -21.61
CA GLN A 163 -0.49 -17.21 -22.90
C GLN A 163 -1.24 -18.55 -22.86
N SER A 164 -2.02 -18.87 -23.90
CA SER A 164 -2.69 -20.18 -24.00
C SER A 164 -1.71 -21.35 -23.84
N GLY A 165 -2.02 -22.28 -22.92
CA GLY A 165 -1.14 -23.39 -22.54
C GLY A 165 -0.02 -23.02 -21.55
N GLY A 166 -0.01 -21.78 -21.06
CA GLY A 166 0.90 -21.27 -20.05
C GLY A 166 0.38 -21.45 -18.62
N VAL A 167 0.73 -20.50 -17.74
CA VAL A 167 0.31 -20.46 -16.33
C VAL A 167 -0.87 -19.54 -16.14
N ASP A 168 -1.77 -19.92 -15.23
CA ASP A 168 -2.95 -19.12 -14.89
C ASP A 168 -2.57 -17.81 -14.18
N PRO A 169 -3.36 -16.72 -14.37
CA PRO A 169 -4.46 -16.63 -15.32
C PRO A 169 -3.95 -16.58 -16.78
N ILE A 170 -4.66 -17.24 -17.68
CA ILE A 170 -4.42 -17.14 -19.13
C ILE A 170 -4.99 -15.80 -19.63
N LEU A 171 -4.16 -14.97 -20.24
CA LEU A 171 -4.55 -13.62 -20.67
C LEU A 171 -4.84 -13.63 -22.17
N ASP A 172 -5.95 -14.23 -22.57
CA ASP A 172 -6.36 -14.35 -23.98
C ASP A 172 -7.64 -13.55 -24.30
N ALA A 173 -8.37 -13.93 -25.35
CA ALA A 173 -9.62 -13.28 -25.72
C ALA A 173 -10.72 -13.34 -24.64
N ASN A 174 -10.60 -14.24 -23.65
CA ASN A 174 -11.50 -14.33 -22.49
C ASN A 174 -10.89 -13.69 -21.23
N LEU A 175 -10.06 -12.65 -21.41
CA LEU A 175 -9.26 -11.98 -20.39
C LEU A 175 -10.00 -11.78 -19.06
N PHE A 176 -11.18 -11.17 -19.09
CA PHE A 176 -11.95 -10.89 -17.87
C PHE A 176 -12.32 -12.16 -17.12
N THR A 177 -12.92 -13.13 -17.81
CA THR A 177 -13.33 -14.41 -17.21
C THR A 177 -12.15 -15.16 -16.61
N ASN A 178 -10.99 -15.14 -17.27
CA ASN A 178 -9.80 -15.83 -16.79
C ASN A 178 -9.18 -15.14 -15.56
N ILE A 179 -9.18 -13.81 -15.51
CA ILE A 179 -8.69 -13.05 -14.35
C ILE A 179 -9.65 -13.24 -13.17
N ASP A 180 -10.96 -13.06 -13.38
CA ASP A 180 -11.99 -13.19 -12.33
C ASP A 180 -12.03 -14.63 -11.78
N GLY A 181 -12.04 -15.63 -12.66
CA GLY A 181 -12.05 -17.05 -12.28
C GLY A 181 -10.78 -17.54 -11.57
N ALA A 182 -9.66 -16.80 -11.68
CA ALA A 182 -8.41 -17.13 -11.00
C ALA A 182 -8.31 -16.54 -9.57
N ASP A 183 -9.31 -15.77 -9.12
CA ASP A 183 -9.35 -15.16 -7.79
C ASP A 183 -8.11 -14.29 -7.48
N VAL A 184 -7.61 -13.58 -8.51
CA VAL A 184 -6.42 -12.72 -8.39
C VAL A 184 -6.75 -11.26 -8.09
N ILE A 185 -8.04 -10.92 -7.99
CA ILE A 185 -8.55 -9.57 -7.69
C ILE A 185 -9.14 -9.54 -6.29
N ASN A 186 -8.75 -8.55 -5.49
CA ASN A 186 -9.37 -8.26 -4.19
C ASN A 186 -10.04 -6.88 -4.23
N ASN A 187 -11.35 -6.84 -4.49
CA ASN A 187 -12.09 -5.58 -4.53
C ASN A 187 -12.25 -4.90 -3.17
N ALA A 188 -12.14 -5.65 -2.06
CA ALA A 188 -12.23 -5.07 -0.71
C ALA A 188 -10.95 -4.33 -0.33
N VAL A 189 -9.79 -4.85 -0.76
CA VAL A 189 -8.48 -4.24 -0.56
C VAL A 189 -7.70 -4.30 -1.87
N PRO A 190 -7.95 -3.37 -2.83
CA PRO A 190 -7.41 -3.42 -4.19
C PRO A 190 -5.90 -3.70 -4.26
N ARG A 191 -5.08 -3.02 -3.45
CA ARG A 191 -3.61 -3.21 -3.42
C ARG A 191 -3.20 -4.62 -3.02
N ASN A 192 -4.02 -5.36 -2.28
CA ASN A 192 -3.76 -6.75 -1.89
C ASN A 192 -4.07 -7.77 -2.99
N SER A 193 -4.56 -7.34 -4.16
CA SER A 193 -4.80 -8.21 -5.31
C SER A 193 -3.52 -8.91 -5.75
N ALA A 194 -3.56 -10.23 -5.96
CA ALA A 194 -2.43 -10.98 -6.50
C ALA A 194 -2.01 -10.44 -7.88
N LEU A 195 -2.98 -9.95 -8.67
CA LEU A 195 -2.74 -9.28 -9.95
C LEU A 195 -1.81 -8.05 -9.85
N LEU A 196 -1.74 -7.40 -8.68
CA LEU A 196 -0.86 -6.26 -8.43
C LEU A 196 0.43 -6.63 -7.69
N ARG A 197 0.35 -7.54 -6.72
CA ARG A 197 1.49 -7.94 -5.87
C ARG A 197 2.48 -8.84 -6.60
N ASN A 198 1.98 -9.77 -7.41
CA ASN A 198 2.81 -10.71 -8.17
C ASN A 198 3.80 -10.00 -9.11
N PRO A 199 3.39 -9.07 -9.98
CA PRO A 199 4.33 -8.40 -10.88
C PRO A 199 5.30 -7.44 -10.16
N LEU A 200 5.09 -7.12 -8.88
CA LEU A 200 6.05 -6.39 -8.03
C LEU A 200 7.09 -7.31 -7.35
N GLY A 201 6.92 -8.64 -7.41
CA GLY A 201 7.76 -9.57 -6.68
C GLY A 201 7.45 -9.64 -5.18
N GLU A 202 6.28 -9.15 -4.75
CA GLU A 202 5.82 -9.23 -3.35
C GLU A 202 5.20 -10.61 -3.00
N SER A 203 5.35 -11.58 -3.88
CA SER A 203 4.84 -12.95 -3.77
C SER A 203 5.82 -13.95 -4.42
N SER A 204 5.44 -15.22 -4.50
CA SER A 204 6.26 -16.27 -5.13
C SER A 204 6.25 -16.24 -6.67
N HIS A 205 5.89 -15.11 -7.29
CA HIS A 205 5.92 -14.97 -8.74
C HIS A 205 7.38 -15.01 -9.26
N PRO A 206 7.69 -15.81 -10.30
CA PRO A 206 9.08 -16.08 -10.69
C PRO A 206 9.81 -14.89 -11.35
N VAL A 207 9.08 -13.84 -11.70
CA VAL A 207 9.60 -12.66 -12.41
C VAL A 207 9.01 -11.38 -11.82
N THR A 208 9.85 -10.40 -11.54
CA THR A 208 9.40 -9.03 -11.27
C THR A 208 9.24 -8.29 -12.60
N VAL A 209 8.06 -7.72 -12.82
CA VAL A 209 7.67 -7.03 -14.06
C VAL A 209 7.72 -5.51 -13.88
N PHE A 210 7.27 -5.01 -12.73
CA PHE A 210 7.28 -3.58 -12.41
C PHE A 210 8.30 -3.29 -11.30
N THR A 211 8.97 -2.15 -11.39
CA THR A 211 9.97 -1.74 -10.39
C THR A 211 9.34 -1.33 -9.08
N ASP A 212 8.16 -0.71 -9.15
CA ASP A 212 7.41 -0.19 -8.02
C ASP A 212 5.96 0.14 -8.44
N GLU A 213 5.17 0.54 -7.46
CA GLU A 213 3.74 0.86 -7.58
C GLU A 213 3.44 2.21 -8.24
N ASN A 214 4.44 3.04 -8.53
CA ASN A 214 4.26 4.34 -9.19
C ASN A 214 4.37 4.23 -10.72
N VAL A 215 4.76 3.07 -11.24
CA VAL A 215 4.82 2.80 -12.67
C VAL A 215 3.42 2.89 -13.29
N ALA A 216 3.28 3.66 -14.38
CA ALA A 216 1.99 3.96 -15.01
C ALA A 216 1.16 2.71 -15.38
N ASN A 217 1.81 1.64 -15.83
CA ASN A 217 1.13 0.39 -16.15
C ASN A 217 0.53 -0.27 -14.90
N TRP A 218 1.29 -0.36 -13.81
CA TRP A 218 0.81 -0.87 -12.53
C TRP A 218 -0.33 0.00 -11.99
N ARG A 219 -0.18 1.33 -12.07
CA ARG A 219 -1.20 2.30 -11.64
C ARG A 219 -2.51 2.13 -12.39
N SER A 220 -2.45 1.88 -13.70
CA SER A 220 -3.65 1.61 -14.51
C SER A 220 -4.38 0.36 -14.03
N MET A 221 -3.64 -0.73 -13.75
CA MET A 221 -4.21 -1.96 -13.19
C MET A 221 -4.82 -1.72 -11.81
N TYR A 222 -4.14 -0.98 -10.93
CA TYR A 222 -4.65 -0.63 -9.60
C TYR A 222 -5.96 0.17 -9.68
N CYS A 223 -5.99 1.22 -10.50
CA CYS A 223 -7.17 2.07 -10.62
C CYS A 223 -8.35 1.34 -11.29
N TRP A 224 -8.11 0.41 -12.21
CA TRP A 224 -9.17 -0.45 -12.73
C TRP A 224 -9.82 -1.30 -11.63
N ILE A 225 -9.03 -1.88 -10.72
CA ILE A 225 -9.57 -2.64 -9.58
C ILE A 225 -10.33 -1.72 -8.62
N VAL A 226 -9.80 -0.53 -8.30
CA VAL A 226 -10.49 0.48 -7.48
C VAL A 226 -11.84 0.89 -8.10
N GLN A 227 -11.92 0.94 -9.42
CA GLN A 227 -13.15 1.25 -10.17
C GLN A 227 -14.11 0.06 -10.33
N GLY A 228 -13.84 -1.06 -9.63
CA GLY A 228 -14.70 -2.23 -9.57
C GLY A 228 -14.39 -3.31 -10.61
N ALA A 229 -13.21 -3.26 -11.24
CA ALA A 229 -12.72 -4.28 -12.16
C ALA A 229 -13.73 -4.64 -13.26
N GLN A 230 -14.16 -3.65 -14.05
CA GLN A 230 -15.22 -3.83 -15.04
C GLN A 230 -14.71 -4.54 -16.32
N ASP A 231 -15.58 -5.34 -16.94
CA ASP A 231 -15.36 -5.93 -18.27
C ASP A 231 -15.83 -4.95 -19.36
N ASN A 232 -14.94 -4.02 -19.76
CA ASN A 232 -15.27 -2.87 -20.60
C ASN A 232 -14.20 -2.48 -21.63
#